data_AF-A0A8C5CQY0-F1
#
_entry.id   AF-A0A8C5CQY0-F1
#
_cell.length_a   1.000
_cell.length_b   1.000
_cell.length_c   1.000
_cell.angle_alpha   90.00
_cell.angle_beta   90.00
_cell.angle_gamma   90.00
#
_symmetry.space_group_name_H-M   'P 1'
#
loop_
_entity.id
_entity.type
_entity.pdbx_description
1 polymer ?
#
loop_
_entity_poly.entity_id
_entity_poly.type
_entity_poly.pdbx_seq_one_letter_code
_entity_poly.pdbx_strand_id
1 'polypeptide(L)'
;MLKRSSRSLCYFPGDRALSSDMRCEEKEVPTEVQKEVGAVGPVHIVLAHEDDQGFSLDEEALERLLLREEVVDLDVVVVSVAGAFRKGKSFLLDFLLRYMYNQSSSSWMGDAEEPLTGFTWRGGCERETTGIQAWGQLFLVDRPDGSKVAVMLMDTQGAFDSQSTVRDCATLFALSTMVSSIQVYNLSQNVQEDDLQHLQLFTEYGRLAMEQTNEKPFQRLMFLVRDWSYPYEHPYGLEGGHSFLEKRLQVTQQQHEELQTVRRHIHSCFSSISCFLLPHPGLRVATNPAFDGRLTDIDEDFKRELFCLVPTLLAPENLVVKEIGGAKLTCRDLLHYFKAYMKIYQGEELPHPKSMLQATAEANNLAAVAGARALYTKSMEQWYTSVWRRRPVKKMGGEELCRRYQEQLEAELDLSHASYSKLNDGKNIFRAVRTPATLLGLVFLCYAASLFTGLLGARWLASMCHLLMGVALVALLTWLYTRYSGELRPLGHVIDRVAAALWEQVLLAGLWVSRSLGAGFT
;
A
#
# COMPACT_ATOMS: atom_id res chain seq x y z
N MET A 1 -2.44 -68.83 -54.60
CA MET A 1 -1.27 -69.56 -55.17
C MET A 1 -0.18 -69.55 -54.10
N LEU A 2 0.40 -70.67 -53.64
CA LEU A 2 1.46 -71.49 -54.29
C LEU A 2 2.71 -70.64 -54.59
N LYS A 3 3.94 -70.90 -54.11
CA LYS A 3 4.62 -72.02 -53.38
C LYS A 3 5.57 -71.41 -52.30
N ARG A 4 6.17 -72.02 -51.27
CA ARG A 4 6.60 -73.39 -50.88
C ARG A 4 7.95 -73.93 -51.44
N SER A 5 9.08 -73.52 -50.84
CA SER A 5 10.39 -74.25 -50.64
C SER A 5 11.37 -73.31 -49.89
N SER A 6 12.31 -73.61 -48.97
CA SER A 6 12.75 -74.79 -48.16
C SER A 6 14.15 -75.40 -48.46
N ARG A 7 14.91 -75.71 -47.37
CA ARG A 7 16.29 -76.31 -47.26
C ARG A 7 17.45 -75.39 -47.71
N SER A 8 18.72 -75.45 -47.22
CA SER A 8 19.47 -76.01 -46.05
C SER A 8 20.95 -75.52 -46.16
N LEU A 9 21.92 -75.55 -45.22
CA LEU A 9 22.24 -76.22 -43.94
C LEU A 9 22.89 -75.19 -42.95
N CYS A 10 22.74 -75.25 -41.61
CA CYS A 10 23.50 -75.99 -40.55
C CYS A 10 24.98 -75.58 -40.28
N TYR A 11 25.23 -74.81 -39.21
CA TYR A 11 26.19 -75.16 -38.12
C TYR A 11 25.91 -74.31 -36.85
N PHE A 12 26.26 -74.85 -35.68
CA PHE A 12 26.14 -74.30 -34.30
C PHE A 12 27.17 -75.08 -33.42
N PRO A 13 27.46 -74.77 -32.13
CA PRO A 13 26.74 -73.89 -31.19
C PRO A 13 27.59 -72.85 -30.43
N GLY A 14 26.93 -72.04 -29.58
CA GLY A 14 27.53 -71.32 -28.45
C GLY A 14 27.63 -69.80 -28.61
N ASP A 15 27.04 -68.98 -27.72
CA ASP A 15 25.97 -69.28 -26.75
C ASP A 15 25.10 -68.02 -26.53
N ARG A 16 23.85 -68.21 -26.12
CA ARG A 16 22.88 -67.20 -25.62
C ARG A 16 22.60 -65.96 -26.50
N ALA A 17 21.52 -66.12 -27.26
CA ALA A 17 20.63 -65.09 -27.78
C ALA A 17 20.13 -64.09 -26.68
N LEU A 18 19.48 -62.96 -26.99
CA LEU A 18 18.88 -62.50 -28.26
C LEU A 18 18.84 -60.95 -28.29
N SER A 19 18.92 -60.34 -29.47
CA SER A 19 18.73 -58.90 -29.68
C SER A 19 17.24 -58.52 -29.74
N SER A 20 16.93 -57.32 -29.21
CA SER A 20 16.28 -56.17 -29.88
C SER A 20 15.27 -56.43 -31.04
N ASP A 21 14.15 -55.71 -31.18
CA ASP A 21 13.78 -54.36 -30.69
C ASP A 21 12.25 -54.15 -30.50
N MET A 22 11.91 -53.00 -29.92
CA MET A 22 10.72 -52.17 -30.24
C MET A 22 9.34 -52.53 -29.63
N ARG A 23 9.14 -52.09 -28.38
CA ARG A 23 8.01 -51.21 -28.05
C ARG A 23 8.46 -50.07 -27.17
N CYS A 24 7.95 -48.87 -27.42
CA CYS A 24 8.16 -47.72 -26.54
C CYS A 24 7.21 -47.83 -25.36
N GLU A 25 7.74 -48.16 -24.19
CA GLU A 25 7.07 -47.90 -22.91
C GLU A 25 7.62 -46.58 -22.38
N GLU A 26 6.76 -45.57 -22.29
CA GLU A 26 7.09 -44.31 -21.64
C GLU A 26 7.22 -44.58 -20.14
N LYS A 27 8.47 -44.69 -19.67
CA LYS A 27 8.75 -44.75 -18.25
C LYS A 27 8.52 -43.38 -17.64
N GLU A 28 7.35 -43.21 -17.03
CA GLU A 28 7.09 -42.14 -16.09
C GLU A 28 8.22 -42.11 -15.06
N VAL A 29 9.02 -41.04 -15.08
CA VAL A 29 9.97 -40.76 -14.01
C VAL A 29 9.14 -40.27 -12.82
N PRO A 30 9.23 -40.90 -11.64
CA PRO A 30 8.49 -40.43 -10.48
C PRO A 30 9.03 -39.06 -10.07
N THR A 31 8.24 -38.01 -10.34
CA THR A 31 8.58 -36.62 -10.01
C THR A 31 8.45 -36.40 -8.50
N GLU A 32 9.42 -36.87 -7.72
CA GLU A 32 9.55 -36.59 -6.29
C GLU A 32 9.92 -35.11 -6.03
N VAL A 33 9.02 -34.19 -6.36
CA VAL A 33 9.05 -32.79 -5.91
C VAL A 33 8.07 -32.64 -4.74
N GLN A 34 8.37 -33.37 -3.66
CA GLN A 34 7.71 -33.26 -2.35
C GLN A 34 8.76 -33.15 -1.24
N LYS A 35 9.45 -32.01 -1.25
CA LYS A 35 10.22 -31.35 -0.18
C LYS A 35 10.59 -29.95 -0.72
N GLU A 36 10.32 -28.84 -0.05
CA GLU A 36 9.76 -28.63 1.29
C GLU A 36 8.59 -27.63 1.20
N VAL A 37 7.42 -28.01 1.69
CA VAL A 37 6.34 -27.06 2.00
C VAL A 37 6.16 -27.08 3.51
N GLY A 38 6.77 -26.10 4.19
CA GLY A 38 6.39 -25.80 5.57
C GLY A 38 4.91 -25.44 5.61
N ALA A 39 4.18 -25.97 6.58
CA ALA A 39 2.70 -25.86 6.62
C ALA A 39 2.26 -24.39 6.50
N VAL A 40 1.49 -24.10 5.45
CA VAL A 40 0.98 -22.74 5.21
C VAL A 40 -0.08 -22.45 6.27
N GLY A 41 0.14 -21.41 7.06
CA GLY A 41 -0.67 -21.04 8.21
C GLY A 41 -0.68 -19.52 8.44
N PRO A 42 -1.29 -19.06 9.55
CA PRO A 42 -1.27 -17.66 9.93
C PRO A 42 0.15 -17.24 10.36
N VAL A 43 0.57 -16.07 9.91
CA VAL A 43 1.85 -15.44 10.21
C VAL A 43 1.60 -14.12 10.90
N HIS A 44 2.13 -13.91 12.10
CA HIS A 44 2.07 -12.61 12.77
C HIS A 44 2.94 -11.61 12.01
N ILE A 45 2.38 -10.42 11.75
CA ILE A 45 3.10 -9.28 11.17
C ILE A 45 3.32 -8.22 12.25
N VAL A 46 2.27 -7.88 12.99
CA VAL A 46 2.36 -6.96 14.14
C VAL A 46 2.22 -7.77 15.42
N LEU A 47 3.21 -7.67 16.29
CA LEU A 47 3.24 -8.28 17.61
C LEU A 47 2.93 -7.19 18.65
N ALA A 48 2.04 -7.51 19.59
CA ALA A 48 1.74 -6.69 20.76
C ALA A 48 2.56 -7.20 21.96
N HIS A 49 3.35 -6.33 22.57
CA HIS A 49 4.13 -6.66 23.77
C HIS A 49 3.31 -6.37 25.03
N GLU A 50 3.04 -7.40 25.83
CA GLU A 50 2.17 -7.30 27.01
C GLU A 50 2.81 -6.47 28.14
N ASP A 51 4.14 -6.46 28.25
CA ASP A 51 4.87 -5.78 29.32
C ASP A 51 5.04 -4.26 29.10
N ASP A 52 5.24 -3.81 27.85
CA ASP A 52 5.63 -2.43 27.49
C ASP A 52 4.52 -1.60 26.80
N GLN A 53 3.31 -2.16 26.60
CA GLN A 53 2.22 -1.51 25.83
C GLN A 53 2.63 -1.01 24.44
N GLY A 54 3.54 -1.77 23.79
CA GLY A 54 4.18 -1.41 22.53
C GLY A 54 3.90 -2.40 21.40
N PHE A 55 3.81 -1.88 20.17
CA PHE A 55 3.69 -2.70 18.97
C PHE A 55 5.03 -2.80 18.22
N SER A 56 5.38 -4.00 17.80
CA SER A 56 6.55 -4.26 16.94
C SER A 56 6.14 -4.94 15.64
N LEU A 57 6.97 -4.75 14.61
CA LEU A 57 6.79 -5.32 13.28
C LEU A 57 7.77 -6.49 13.13
N ASP A 58 7.26 -7.68 12.81
CA ASP A 58 8.10 -8.78 12.34
C ASP A 58 8.48 -8.49 10.88
N GLU A 59 9.52 -7.67 10.70
CA GLU A 59 10.04 -7.30 9.38
C GLU A 59 10.53 -8.54 8.61
N GLU A 60 11.07 -9.57 9.28
CA GLU A 60 11.55 -10.78 8.62
C GLU A 60 10.40 -11.67 8.11
N ALA A 61 9.30 -11.79 8.85
CA ALA A 61 8.10 -12.49 8.40
C ALA A 61 7.43 -11.75 7.23
N LEU A 62 7.33 -10.43 7.32
CA LEU A 62 6.71 -9.62 6.27
C LEU A 62 7.56 -9.62 4.98
N GLU A 63 8.89 -9.56 5.09
CA GLU A 63 9.80 -9.70 3.94
C GLU A 63 9.71 -11.09 3.28
N ARG A 64 9.68 -12.17 4.09
CA ARG A 64 9.46 -13.54 3.59
C ARG A 64 8.11 -13.76 2.90
N LEU A 65 7.13 -12.87 3.11
CA LEU A 65 5.83 -12.91 2.43
C LEU A 65 5.82 -12.03 1.17
N LEU A 66 6.28 -10.77 1.27
CA LEU A 66 6.12 -9.75 0.22
C LEU A 66 7.27 -9.70 -0.81
N LEU A 67 8.47 -10.19 -0.48
CA LEU A 67 9.66 -10.06 -1.34
C LEU A 67 10.00 -11.32 -2.16
N ARG A 68 9.09 -12.30 -2.26
CA ARG A 68 9.29 -13.48 -3.14
C ARG A 68 9.30 -13.04 -4.61
N GLU A 69 10.19 -13.60 -5.43
CA GLU A 69 10.37 -13.17 -6.83
C GLU A 69 9.08 -13.21 -7.68
N GLU A 70 8.17 -14.13 -7.36
CA GLU A 70 6.88 -14.32 -8.02
C GLU A 70 5.85 -13.21 -7.75
N VAL A 71 5.99 -12.46 -6.64
CA VAL A 71 4.99 -11.49 -6.16
C VAL A 71 5.54 -10.06 -6.01
N VAL A 72 6.86 -9.90 -5.84
CA VAL A 72 7.48 -8.65 -5.39
C VAL A 72 7.24 -7.44 -6.31
N ASP A 73 7.12 -7.67 -7.62
CA ASP A 73 6.85 -6.65 -8.65
C ASP A 73 5.34 -6.57 -9.04
N LEU A 74 4.43 -7.28 -8.35
CA LEU A 74 2.99 -7.30 -8.65
C LEU A 74 2.20 -6.29 -7.82
N ASP A 75 1.18 -5.69 -8.45
CA ASP A 75 0.09 -4.94 -7.82
C ASP A 75 -0.54 -5.76 -6.68
N VAL A 76 -0.65 -5.17 -5.49
CA VAL A 76 -1.17 -5.87 -4.30
C VAL A 76 -2.63 -5.51 -4.00
N VAL A 77 -3.43 -6.50 -3.60
CA VAL A 77 -4.80 -6.34 -3.08
C VAL A 77 -4.78 -6.81 -1.63
N VAL A 78 -5.27 -5.99 -0.70
CA VAL A 78 -5.18 -6.30 0.73
C VAL A 78 -6.58 -6.25 1.35
N VAL A 79 -7.04 -7.42 1.80
CA VAL A 79 -8.35 -7.60 2.44
C VAL A 79 -8.16 -7.81 3.93
N SER A 80 -8.65 -6.86 4.72
CA SER A 80 -8.54 -6.84 6.18
C SER A 80 -9.91 -7.07 6.82
N VAL A 81 -9.99 -7.90 7.85
CA VAL A 81 -11.20 -8.06 8.67
C VAL A 81 -10.93 -7.56 10.08
N ALA A 82 -11.48 -6.39 10.41
CA ALA A 82 -11.32 -5.73 11.71
C ALA A 82 -12.67 -5.52 12.40
N GLY A 83 -12.67 -5.31 13.72
CA GLY A 83 -13.90 -5.19 14.52
C GLY A 83 -13.77 -5.83 15.89
N ALA A 84 -14.86 -5.81 16.67
CA ALA A 84 -14.86 -6.18 18.08
C ALA A 84 -14.43 -7.64 18.36
N PHE A 85 -13.96 -7.89 19.58
CA PHE A 85 -13.48 -9.21 19.98
C PHE A 85 -14.60 -10.27 20.14
N ARG A 86 -14.23 -11.55 19.97
CA ARG A 86 -15.11 -12.74 19.82
C ARG A 86 -16.22 -12.67 18.76
N LYS A 87 -16.27 -11.65 17.89
CA LYS A 87 -17.30 -11.54 16.82
C LYS A 87 -17.02 -12.36 15.54
N GLY A 88 -16.33 -13.50 15.65
CA GLY A 88 -16.15 -14.47 14.56
C GLY A 88 -15.44 -13.96 13.29
N LYS A 89 -14.39 -13.14 13.43
CA LYS A 89 -13.60 -12.61 12.29
C LYS A 89 -12.77 -13.67 11.59
N SER A 90 -11.95 -14.41 12.35
CA SER A 90 -11.08 -15.48 11.85
C SER A 90 -11.91 -16.62 11.20
N PHE A 91 -13.05 -16.97 11.79
CA PHE A 91 -14.05 -17.89 11.20
C PHE A 91 -14.57 -17.42 9.82
N LEU A 92 -14.73 -16.12 9.59
CA LEU A 92 -15.06 -15.59 8.25
C LEU A 92 -13.86 -15.69 7.31
N LEU A 93 -12.66 -15.34 7.78
CA LEU A 93 -11.41 -15.41 7.02
C LEU A 93 -11.09 -16.83 6.54
N ASP A 94 -11.47 -17.87 7.26
CA ASP A 94 -11.30 -19.25 6.79
C ASP A 94 -12.23 -19.61 5.61
N PHE A 95 -13.44 -19.03 5.55
CA PHE A 95 -14.27 -19.12 4.34
C PHE A 95 -13.73 -18.28 3.18
N LEU A 96 -13.10 -17.14 3.48
CA LEU A 96 -12.34 -16.38 2.49
C LEU A 96 -11.16 -17.23 1.96
N LEU A 97 -10.43 -17.95 2.82
CA LEU A 97 -9.37 -18.89 2.42
C LEU A 97 -9.92 -20.05 1.56
N ARG A 98 -11.01 -20.71 1.97
CA ARG A 98 -11.66 -21.76 1.17
C ARG A 98 -12.02 -21.26 -0.24
N TYR A 99 -12.54 -20.04 -0.38
CA TYR A 99 -12.77 -19.43 -1.68
C TYR A 99 -11.48 -19.20 -2.46
N MET A 100 -10.44 -18.62 -1.84
CA MET A 100 -9.17 -18.33 -2.53
C MET A 100 -8.43 -19.58 -3.03
N TYR A 101 -8.55 -20.72 -2.32
CA TYR A 101 -8.01 -22.00 -2.81
C TYR A 101 -8.91 -22.65 -3.88
N ASN A 102 -10.23 -22.45 -3.82
CA ASN A 102 -11.22 -23.14 -4.68
C ASN A 102 -11.92 -22.23 -5.70
N GLN A 103 -11.33 -21.10 -6.11
CA GLN A 103 -11.98 -20.08 -6.96
C GLN A 103 -12.61 -20.63 -8.25
N SER A 104 -12.03 -21.68 -8.84
CA SER A 104 -12.53 -22.33 -10.06
C SER A 104 -13.67 -23.32 -9.84
N SER A 105 -14.14 -23.52 -8.61
CA SER A 105 -15.21 -24.46 -8.24
C SER A 105 -16.52 -23.75 -7.92
N SER A 106 -17.62 -24.23 -8.51
CA SER A 106 -18.97 -23.82 -8.14
C SER A 106 -19.36 -24.20 -6.70
N SER A 107 -18.63 -25.12 -6.06
CA SER A 107 -18.82 -25.57 -4.68
C SER A 107 -17.63 -25.20 -3.79
N TRP A 108 -17.10 -23.98 -3.94
CA TRP A 108 -15.91 -23.49 -3.23
C TRP A 108 -15.99 -23.56 -1.70
N MET A 109 -17.20 -23.63 -1.12
CA MET A 109 -17.43 -23.71 0.32
C MET A 109 -16.84 -24.95 1.00
N GLY A 110 -16.41 -25.97 0.25
CA GLY A 110 -15.89 -27.24 0.76
C GLY A 110 -16.97 -28.32 0.88
N ASP A 111 -16.59 -29.51 1.37
CA ASP A 111 -17.54 -30.58 1.66
C ASP A 111 -18.30 -30.32 2.96
N ALA A 112 -19.49 -30.90 3.11
CA ALA A 112 -20.40 -30.63 4.21
C ALA A 112 -19.83 -31.07 5.58
N GLU A 113 -19.04 -32.15 5.56
CA GLU A 113 -18.35 -32.75 6.70
C GLU A 113 -16.87 -32.31 6.84
N GLU A 114 -16.40 -31.39 6.00
CA GLU A 114 -15.03 -30.87 6.06
C GLU A 114 -14.89 -29.83 7.19
N PRO A 115 -13.98 -30.01 8.16
CA PRO A 115 -13.73 -29.04 9.21
C PRO A 115 -13.06 -27.78 8.65
N LEU A 116 -13.33 -26.63 9.28
CA LEU A 116 -12.84 -25.34 8.82
C LEU A 116 -11.43 -25.09 9.40
N THR A 117 -10.45 -24.92 8.51
CA THR A 117 -9.04 -24.74 8.88
C THR A 117 -8.44 -23.53 8.18
N GLY A 118 -7.69 -22.72 8.92
CA GLY A 118 -7.02 -21.53 8.40
C GLY A 118 -6.34 -20.75 9.53
N PHE A 119 -6.86 -19.58 9.86
CA PHE A 119 -6.46 -18.80 11.03
C PHE A 119 -6.90 -19.51 12.31
N THR A 120 -6.15 -19.34 13.41
CA THR A 120 -6.51 -20.00 14.68
C THR A 120 -7.80 -19.40 15.26
N TRP A 121 -8.87 -20.19 15.36
CA TRP A 121 -10.11 -19.80 16.02
C TRP A 121 -10.63 -20.90 16.94
N ARG A 122 -11.33 -20.50 18.00
CA ARG A 122 -12.02 -21.37 18.97
C ARG A 122 -13.21 -20.66 19.59
N GLY A 123 -14.03 -21.38 20.35
CA GLY A 123 -14.98 -20.78 21.29
C GLY A 123 -14.31 -20.16 22.53
N GLY A 124 -15.11 -19.75 23.52
CA GLY A 124 -14.64 -19.22 24.81
C GLY A 124 -14.55 -17.68 24.89
N CYS A 125 -14.12 -17.18 26.05
CA CYS A 125 -14.17 -15.74 26.39
C CYS A 125 -12.81 -15.03 26.34
N GLU A 126 -11.70 -15.74 26.55
CA GLU A 126 -10.33 -15.18 26.57
C GLU A 126 -9.85 -14.75 25.17
N ARG A 127 -8.66 -14.13 25.04
CA ARG A 127 -8.13 -13.73 23.72
C ARG A 127 -7.56 -14.89 22.88
N GLU A 128 -7.39 -14.63 21.59
CA GLU A 128 -6.75 -15.55 20.62
C GLU A 128 -5.80 -14.80 19.69
N THR A 129 -6.31 -14.07 18.69
CA THR A 129 -5.51 -13.21 17.81
C THR A 129 -4.96 -12.01 18.57
N THR A 130 -3.63 -11.89 18.69
CA THR A 130 -2.93 -10.70 19.18
C THR A 130 -2.26 -9.94 18.03
N GLY A 131 -2.33 -8.60 18.06
CA GLY A 131 -1.77 -7.76 17.01
C GLY A 131 -2.46 -7.93 15.65
N ILE A 132 -1.68 -8.17 14.59
CA ILE A 132 -2.17 -8.42 13.23
C ILE A 132 -1.48 -9.65 12.65
N GLN A 133 -2.27 -10.56 12.09
CA GLN A 133 -1.81 -11.73 11.33
C GLN A 133 -2.16 -11.56 9.85
N ALA A 134 -1.38 -12.19 8.98
CA ALA A 134 -1.77 -12.46 7.59
C ALA A 134 -1.62 -13.94 7.26
N TRP A 135 -2.19 -14.36 6.14
CA TRP A 135 -1.95 -15.71 5.63
C TRP A 135 -0.51 -15.85 5.09
N GLY A 136 0.16 -16.97 5.39
CA GLY A 136 1.56 -17.24 4.99
C GLY A 136 1.81 -17.42 3.49
N GLN A 137 0.75 -17.29 2.68
CA GLN A 137 0.76 -17.34 1.22
C GLN A 137 -0.06 -16.16 0.66
N LEU A 138 0.47 -15.48 -0.35
CA LEU A 138 -0.29 -14.57 -1.19
C LEU A 138 -0.92 -15.36 -2.34
N PHE A 139 -2.14 -15.01 -2.73
CA PHE A 139 -2.86 -15.67 -3.82
C PHE A 139 -2.71 -14.86 -5.11
N LEU A 140 -2.24 -15.49 -6.18
CA LEU A 140 -2.17 -14.85 -7.50
C LEU A 140 -3.52 -14.96 -8.21
N VAL A 141 -4.12 -13.81 -8.56
CA VAL A 141 -5.41 -13.76 -9.27
C VAL A 141 -5.24 -13.02 -10.59
N ASP A 142 -5.70 -13.65 -11.67
CA ASP A 142 -5.88 -13.04 -12.99
C ASP A 142 -7.18 -12.21 -13.01
N ARG A 143 -7.06 -10.89 -13.21
CA ARG A 143 -8.22 -9.97 -13.27
C ARG A 143 -8.87 -9.96 -14.66
N PRO A 144 -10.15 -9.53 -14.78
CA PRO A 144 -10.82 -9.39 -16.08
C PRO A 144 -10.17 -8.36 -17.03
N ASP A 145 -9.33 -7.47 -16.51
CA ASP A 145 -8.52 -6.51 -17.28
C ASP A 145 -7.20 -7.11 -17.81
N GLY A 146 -6.91 -8.37 -17.51
CA GLY A 146 -5.70 -9.09 -17.95
C GLY A 146 -4.46 -8.82 -17.08
N SER A 147 -4.58 -8.07 -15.99
CA SER A 147 -3.49 -7.89 -15.02
C SER A 147 -3.50 -8.99 -13.94
N LYS A 148 -2.30 -9.35 -13.46
CA LYS A 148 -2.12 -10.25 -12.31
C LYS A 148 -1.92 -9.43 -11.04
N VAL A 149 -2.63 -9.81 -9.99
CA VAL A 149 -2.52 -9.19 -8.66
C VAL A 149 -2.24 -10.22 -7.59
N ALA A 150 -1.51 -9.80 -6.55
CA ALA A 150 -1.27 -10.60 -5.35
C ALA A 150 -2.29 -10.23 -4.27
N VAL A 151 -3.15 -11.17 -3.87
CA VAL A 151 -4.16 -10.98 -2.82
C VAL A 151 -3.61 -11.43 -1.48
N MET A 152 -3.66 -10.53 -0.50
CA MET A 152 -3.25 -10.71 0.89
C MET A 152 -4.49 -10.67 1.79
N LEU A 153 -4.69 -11.70 2.62
CA LEU A 153 -5.73 -11.74 3.65
C LEU A 153 -5.12 -11.45 5.03
N MET A 154 -5.75 -10.57 5.81
CA MET A 154 -5.30 -10.13 7.14
C MET A 154 -6.40 -10.29 8.20
N ASP A 155 -6.08 -10.94 9.32
CA ASP A 155 -6.86 -10.88 10.57
C ASP A 155 -6.27 -9.81 11.48
N THR A 156 -7.13 -9.09 12.20
CA THR A 156 -6.71 -8.14 13.24
C THR A 156 -7.19 -8.62 14.60
N GLN A 157 -6.47 -8.30 15.67
CA GLN A 157 -6.99 -8.42 17.02
C GLN A 157 -8.37 -7.75 17.14
N GLY A 158 -9.21 -8.31 18.00
CA GLY A 158 -10.52 -7.74 18.26
C GLY A 158 -10.41 -6.49 19.12
N ALA A 159 -11.07 -5.41 18.71
CA ALA A 159 -11.20 -4.24 19.56
C ALA A 159 -12.01 -4.60 20.84
N PHE A 160 -11.65 -3.96 21.95
CA PHE A 160 -12.33 -4.07 23.26
C PHE A 160 -12.28 -5.47 23.88
N ASP A 161 -11.08 -6.06 23.95
CA ASP A 161 -10.79 -7.10 24.96
C ASP A 161 -10.48 -6.48 26.34
N SER A 162 -10.35 -7.31 27.38
CA SER A 162 -10.15 -6.87 28.77
C SER A 162 -8.69 -6.59 29.15
N GLN A 163 -7.76 -6.66 28.20
CA GLN A 163 -6.32 -6.62 28.43
C GLN A 163 -5.60 -5.55 27.60
N SER A 164 -6.23 -5.07 26.53
CA SER A 164 -5.69 -4.06 25.62
C SER A 164 -6.40 -2.73 25.83
N THR A 165 -5.69 -1.62 25.70
CA THR A 165 -6.28 -0.28 25.84
C THR A 165 -7.11 0.10 24.61
N VAL A 166 -7.94 1.14 24.74
CA VAL A 166 -8.64 1.75 23.59
C VAL A 166 -7.64 2.29 22.55
N ARG A 167 -6.46 2.77 22.99
CA ARG A 167 -5.34 3.18 22.10
C ARG A 167 -4.81 2.01 21.28
N ASP A 168 -4.68 0.83 21.88
CA ASP A 168 -4.18 -0.38 21.22
C ASP A 168 -5.16 -0.86 20.14
N CYS A 169 -6.45 -0.90 20.50
CA CYS A 169 -7.54 -1.23 19.59
C CYS A 169 -7.60 -0.25 18.40
N ALA A 170 -7.51 1.05 18.68
CA ALA A 170 -7.51 2.09 17.67
C ALA A 170 -6.26 2.03 16.78
N THR A 171 -5.09 1.69 17.33
CA THR A 171 -3.81 1.57 16.61
C THR A 171 -3.83 0.42 15.60
N LEU A 172 -4.27 -0.77 16.02
CA LEU A 172 -4.34 -1.92 15.13
C LEU A 172 -5.40 -1.73 14.03
N PHE A 173 -6.56 -1.15 14.38
CA PHE A 173 -7.60 -0.81 13.40
C PHE A 173 -7.12 0.28 12.41
N ALA A 174 -6.38 1.29 12.89
CA ALA A 174 -5.80 2.33 12.05
C ALA A 174 -4.84 1.75 11.02
N LEU A 175 -3.90 0.93 11.48
CA LEU A 175 -2.86 0.36 10.63
C LEU A 175 -3.47 -0.60 9.61
N SER A 176 -4.43 -1.44 10.00
CA SER A 176 -5.14 -2.32 9.07
C SER A 176 -5.95 -1.54 8.02
N THR A 177 -6.55 -0.40 8.39
CA THR A 177 -7.28 0.48 7.46
C THR A 177 -6.36 1.25 6.50
N MET A 178 -5.19 1.70 6.96
CA MET A 178 -4.20 2.37 6.10
C MET A 178 -3.53 1.40 5.12
N VAL A 179 -3.25 0.16 5.54
CA VAL A 179 -2.62 -0.87 4.70
C VAL A 179 -3.64 -1.50 3.72
N SER A 180 -4.88 -1.74 4.14
CA SER A 180 -5.88 -2.44 3.31
C SER A 180 -6.43 -1.62 2.13
N SER A 181 -6.85 -2.31 1.07
CA SER A 181 -7.66 -1.75 -0.03
C SER A 181 -9.15 -2.07 0.15
N ILE A 182 -9.45 -3.20 0.81
CA ILE A 182 -10.79 -3.59 1.23
C ILE A 182 -10.76 -3.82 2.75
N GLN A 183 -11.34 -2.89 3.51
CA GLN A 183 -11.53 -3.02 4.96
C GLN A 183 -12.94 -3.54 5.24
N VAL A 184 -13.05 -4.75 5.78
CA VAL A 184 -14.30 -5.28 6.34
C VAL A 184 -14.35 -4.88 7.81
N TYR A 185 -15.40 -4.17 8.22
CA TYR A 185 -15.67 -3.80 9.60
C TYR A 185 -16.76 -4.72 10.14
N ASN A 186 -16.35 -5.78 10.83
CA ASN A 186 -17.18 -6.85 11.35
C ASN A 186 -17.81 -6.45 12.69
N LEU A 187 -19.07 -6.05 12.63
CA LEU A 187 -19.91 -5.61 13.74
C LEU A 187 -20.92 -6.69 14.13
N SER A 188 -21.62 -6.53 15.25
CA SER A 188 -22.54 -7.54 15.80
C SER A 188 -23.90 -6.92 16.09
N GLN A 189 -24.95 -7.53 15.55
CA GLN A 189 -26.37 -7.18 15.63
C GLN A 189 -26.77 -5.85 14.98
N ASN A 190 -25.96 -4.79 15.04
CA ASN A 190 -26.33 -3.44 14.60
C ASN A 190 -25.09 -2.62 14.19
N VAL A 191 -25.31 -1.35 13.82
CA VAL A 191 -24.28 -0.29 13.79
C VAL A 191 -24.66 0.74 14.83
N GLN A 192 -23.80 0.92 15.84
CA GLN A 192 -24.01 1.84 16.96
C GLN A 192 -23.26 3.16 16.73
N GLU A 193 -23.51 4.20 17.55
CA GLU A 193 -22.83 5.50 17.36
C GLU A 193 -21.35 5.43 17.80
N ASP A 194 -21.03 4.59 18.78
CA ASP A 194 -19.67 4.29 19.22
C ASP A 194 -18.85 3.57 18.13
N ASP A 195 -19.45 2.65 17.36
CA ASP A 195 -18.82 2.09 16.15
C ASP A 195 -18.39 3.20 15.16
N LEU A 196 -19.20 4.26 15.03
CA LEU A 196 -18.88 5.40 14.17
C LEU A 196 -17.84 6.33 14.82
N GLN A 197 -17.83 6.49 16.15
CA GLN A 197 -16.79 7.23 16.88
C GLN A 197 -15.41 6.55 16.76
N HIS A 198 -15.32 5.23 16.71
CA HIS A 198 -14.06 4.55 16.44
C HIS A 198 -13.49 4.87 15.04
N LEU A 199 -14.36 5.18 14.07
CA LEU A 199 -13.93 5.67 12.75
C LEU A 199 -13.48 7.14 12.74
N GLN A 200 -13.79 7.93 13.78
CA GLN A 200 -13.47 9.36 13.87
C GLN A 200 -11.96 9.64 13.81
N LEU A 201 -11.10 8.76 14.31
CA LEU A 201 -9.64 8.89 14.21
C LEU A 201 -9.17 9.01 12.75
N PHE A 202 -9.83 8.29 11.84
CA PHE A 202 -9.50 8.28 10.40
C PHE A 202 -10.10 9.49 9.67
N THR A 203 -11.11 10.13 10.27
CA THR A 203 -11.73 11.32 9.70
C THR A 203 -10.82 12.54 9.73
N GLU A 204 -10.11 12.75 10.84
CA GLU A 204 -9.15 13.85 10.97
C GLU A 204 -7.88 13.62 10.12
N TYR A 205 -7.42 12.36 10.01
CA TYR A 205 -6.38 11.99 9.04
C TYR A 205 -6.82 12.26 7.60
N GLY A 206 -8.01 11.78 7.23
CA GLY A 206 -8.49 11.86 5.87
C GLY A 206 -8.77 13.28 5.42
N ARG A 207 -9.23 14.17 6.30
CA ARG A 207 -9.35 15.60 5.97
C ARG A 207 -7.99 16.19 5.59
N LEU A 208 -6.93 15.95 6.38
CA LEU A 208 -5.59 16.45 6.04
C LEU A 208 -5.02 15.82 4.76
N ALA A 209 -5.31 14.54 4.49
CA ALA A 209 -4.89 13.89 3.25
C ALA A 209 -5.57 14.52 2.02
N MET A 210 -6.89 14.79 2.11
CA MET A 210 -7.65 15.49 1.07
C MET A 210 -7.17 16.93 0.88
N GLU A 211 -6.87 17.66 1.95
CA GLU A 211 -6.32 19.03 1.90
C GLU A 211 -5.00 19.15 1.09
N GLN A 212 -4.22 18.07 0.96
CA GLN A 212 -2.94 18.07 0.25
C GLN A 212 -2.95 17.34 -1.10
N THR A 213 -3.82 16.34 -1.28
CA THR A 213 -3.84 15.50 -2.49
C THR A 213 -5.07 15.72 -3.38
N ASN A 214 -6.15 16.32 -2.86
CA ASN A 214 -7.51 16.32 -3.43
C ASN A 214 -8.12 14.92 -3.67
N GLU A 215 -7.46 13.85 -3.22
CA GLU A 215 -7.94 12.47 -3.34
C GLU A 215 -8.39 11.90 -1.99
N LYS A 216 -9.14 10.80 -2.04
CA LYS A 216 -9.58 10.09 -0.84
C LYS A 216 -8.47 9.16 -0.32
N PRO A 217 -8.17 9.16 0.98
CA PRO A 217 -7.10 8.35 1.57
C PRO A 217 -7.36 6.84 1.55
N PHE A 218 -8.62 6.42 1.54
CA PHE A 218 -9.01 5.01 1.67
C PHE A 218 -9.95 4.59 0.54
N GLN A 219 -9.89 3.31 0.19
CA GLN A 219 -10.61 2.75 -0.94
C GLN A 219 -11.98 2.19 -0.50
N ARG A 220 -12.11 0.88 -0.24
CA ARG A 220 -13.41 0.27 0.09
C ARG A 220 -13.55 -0.04 1.58
N LEU A 221 -14.64 0.43 2.19
CA LEU A 221 -15.14 0.01 3.49
C LEU A 221 -16.41 -0.84 3.32
N MET A 222 -16.48 -1.98 4.00
CA MET A 222 -17.70 -2.79 4.11
C MET A 222 -18.08 -2.96 5.59
N PHE A 223 -19.21 -2.41 5.99
CA PHE A 223 -19.83 -2.74 7.27
C PHE A 223 -20.45 -4.14 7.17
N LEU A 224 -19.89 -5.12 7.86
CA LEU A 224 -20.45 -6.47 7.93
C LEU A 224 -21.18 -6.63 9.26
N VAL A 225 -22.51 -6.53 9.25
CA VAL A 225 -23.32 -6.70 10.46
C VAL A 225 -23.64 -8.18 10.61
N ARG A 226 -22.99 -8.81 11.58
CA ARG A 226 -23.24 -10.21 11.98
C ARG A 226 -24.53 -10.30 12.80
N ASP A 227 -25.15 -11.47 12.84
CA ASP A 227 -26.29 -11.77 13.72
C ASP A 227 -27.51 -10.85 13.47
N TRP A 228 -27.69 -10.37 12.24
CA TRP A 228 -28.78 -9.45 11.90
C TRP A 228 -30.14 -10.09 12.18
N SER A 229 -30.90 -9.44 13.06
CA SER A 229 -32.11 -10.00 13.68
C SER A 229 -33.41 -9.45 13.10
N TYR A 230 -33.34 -8.55 12.11
CA TYR A 230 -34.49 -7.80 11.59
C TYR A 230 -34.67 -7.92 10.06
N PRO A 231 -34.66 -9.15 9.47
CA PRO A 231 -34.79 -9.35 8.02
C PRO A 231 -36.09 -8.82 7.42
N TYR A 232 -37.11 -8.61 8.26
CA TYR A 232 -38.42 -8.07 7.90
C TYR A 232 -38.44 -6.53 7.75
N GLU A 233 -37.44 -5.81 8.28
CA GLU A 233 -37.25 -4.36 8.07
C GLU A 233 -36.22 -4.08 6.98
N HIS A 234 -35.11 -4.84 7.00
CA HIS A 234 -34.07 -4.81 5.98
C HIS A 234 -33.64 -6.25 5.70
N PRO A 235 -33.79 -6.76 4.46
CA PRO A 235 -33.44 -8.14 4.14
C PRO A 235 -31.95 -8.40 4.30
N TYR A 236 -31.57 -9.68 4.34
CA TYR A 236 -30.16 -10.08 4.36
C TYR A 236 -29.43 -9.68 3.06
N GLY A 237 -28.11 -9.72 3.12
CA GLY A 237 -27.25 -9.44 1.97
C GLY A 237 -26.90 -7.96 1.80
N LEU A 238 -26.47 -7.62 0.59
CA LEU A 238 -25.94 -6.31 0.22
C LEU A 238 -27.04 -5.24 0.02
N GLU A 239 -28.21 -5.62 -0.52
CA GLU A 239 -29.29 -4.67 -0.84
C GLU A 239 -29.94 -4.09 0.43
N GLY A 240 -30.34 -4.97 1.36
CA GLY A 240 -30.90 -4.55 2.65
C GLY A 240 -29.86 -3.79 3.49
N GLY A 241 -28.60 -4.21 3.44
CA GLY A 241 -27.47 -3.52 4.07
C GLY A 241 -27.23 -2.12 3.55
N HIS A 242 -27.27 -1.91 2.23
CA HIS A 242 -27.19 -0.58 1.64
C HIS A 242 -28.31 0.34 2.14
N SER A 243 -29.56 -0.12 2.09
CA SER A 243 -30.72 0.64 2.59
C SER A 243 -30.65 0.92 4.10
N PHE A 244 -30.08 0.00 4.89
CA PHE A 244 -29.89 0.16 6.33
C PHE A 244 -28.79 1.19 6.64
N LEU A 245 -27.65 1.10 5.94
CA LEU A 245 -26.51 1.99 6.17
C LEU A 245 -26.82 3.42 5.71
N GLU A 246 -27.55 3.59 4.61
CA GLU A 246 -27.99 4.92 4.15
C GLU A 246 -28.80 5.65 5.24
N LYS A 247 -29.77 4.96 5.86
CA LYS A 247 -30.52 5.50 7.01
C LYS A 247 -29.63 5.83 8.22
N ARG A 248 -28.60 5.01 8.49
CA ARG A 248 -27.68 5.19 9.64
C ARG A 248 -26.71 6.37 9.44
N LEU A 249 -26.18 6.53 8.23
CA LEU A 249 -25.23 7.60 7.88
C LEU A 249 -25.90 8.91 7.45
N GLN A 250 -27.23 8.92 7.27
CA GLN A 250 -27.99 10.13 6.94
C GLN A 250 -27.70 11.26 7.94
N VAL A 251 -27.17 12.37 7.43
CA VAL A 251 -26.90 13.59 8.22
C VAL A 251 -28.20 14.38 8.35
N THR A 252 -28.64 14.65 9.57
CA THR A 252 -29.84 15.44 9.85
C THR A 252 -29.54 16.58 10.82
N GLN A 253 -30.23 17.72 10.67
CA GLN A 253 -30.00 18.92 11.50
C GLN A 253 -30.37 18.73 12.99
N GLN A 254 -31.03 17.62 13.35
CA GLN A 254 -31.39 17.26 14.72
C GLN A 254 -30.28 16.48 15.44
N GLN A 255 -29.27 15.97 14.73
CA GLN A 255 -28.11 15.29 15.32
C GLN A 255 -27.14 16.32 15.94
N HIS A 256 -26.42 15.91 16.99
CA HIS A 256 -25.32 16.68 17.55
C HIS A 256 -24.24 16.96 16.48
N GLU A 257 -23.58 18.12 16.52
CA GLU A 257 -22.66 18.57 15.47
C GLU A 257 -21.50 17.59 15.24
N GLU A 258 -21.03 16.96 16.30
CA GLU A 258 -20.03 15.88 16.28
C GLU A 258 -20.51 14.66 15.46
N LEU A 259 -21.73 14.18 15.71
CA LEU A 259 -22.33 13.04 15.01
C LEU A 259 -22.59 13.34 13.53
N GLN A 260 -22.92 14.58 13.19
CA GLN A 260 -23.00 15.03 11.80
C GLN A 260 -21.60 15.06 11.15
N THR A 261 -20.59 15.50 11.89
CA THR A 261 -19.21 15.67 11.40
C THR A 261 -18.54 14.32 11.12
N VAL A 262 -18.68 13.34 12.02
CA VAL A 262 -18.24 11.95 11.81
C VAL A 262 -18.86 11.38 10.53
N ARG A 263 -20.18 11.49 10.35
CA ARG A 263 -20.90 11.02 9.15
C ARG A 263 -20.40 11.69 7.86
N ARG A 264 -20.29 13.02 7.84
CA ARG A 264 -19.77 13.77 6.68
C ARG A 264 -18.37 13.31 6.29
N HIS A 265 -17.49 13.14 7.28
CA HIS A 265 -16.12 12.72 7.01
C HIS A 265 -15.99 11.24 6.62
N ILE A 266 -16.81 10.32 7.13
CA ILE A 266 -16.83 8.92 6.67
C ILE A 266 -17.07 8.88 5.16
N HIS A 267 -18.03 9.64 4.65
CA HIS A 267 -18.28 9.79 3.21
C HIS A 267 -17.14 10.51 2.45
N SER A 268 -16.33 11.34 3.10
CA SER A 268 -15.17 11.99 2.45
C SER A 268 -13.95 11.07 2.39
N CYS A 269 -13.72 10.22 3.39
CA CYS A 269 -12.48 9.46 3.54
C CYS A 269 -12.40 8.17 2.70
N PHE A 270 -13.53 7.52 2.41
CA PHE A 270 -13.58 6.25 1.65
C PHE A 270 -14.13 6.44 0.23
N SER A 271 -13.50 5.83 -0.78
CA SER A 271 -13.98 5.87 -2.17
C SER A 271 -15.29 5.09 -2.37
N SER A 272 -15.44 3.96 -1.67
CA SER A 272 -16.60 3.09 -1.72
C SER A 272 -16.98 2.67 -0.30
N ILE A 273 -18.26 2.83 0.06
CA ILE A 273 -18.81 2.38 1.34
C ILE A 273 -19.98 1.45 1.04
N SER A 274 -19.98 0.30 1.69
CA SER A 274 -20.97 -0.77 1.51
C SER A 274 -21.37 -1.34 2.86
N CYS A 275 -22.50 -2.05 2.91
CA CYS A 275 -22.94 -2.77 4.10
C CYS A 275 -23.59 -4.09 3.69
N PHE A 276 -23.31 -5.15 4.44
CA PHE A 276 -23.85 -6.48 4.22
C PHE A 276 -24.46 -6.98 5.54
N LEU A 277 -25.73 -7.40 5.50
CA LEU A 277 -26.45 -7.92 6.67
C LEU A 277 -26.41 -9.44 6.64
N LEU A 278 -25.67 -10.04 7.57
CA LEU A 278 -25.50 -11.49 7.66
C LEU A 278 -26.36 -12.03 8.82
N PRO A 279 -27.11 -13.13 8.63
CA PRO A 279 -27.88 -13.75 9.71
C PRO A 279 -26.97 -14.29 10.83
N HIS A 280 -27.59 -14.77 11.90
CA HIS A 280 -26.91 -15.57 12.92
C HIS A 280 -26.51 -16.94 12.32
N PRO A 281 -25.31 -17.48 12.61
CA PRO A 281 -24.82 -18.73 12.00
C PRO A 281 -25.46 -20.02 12.55
N GLY A 282 -26.22 -19.90 13.65
CA GLY A 282 -26.95 -20.99 14.30
C GLY A 282 -26.47 -21.25 15.72
N LEU A 283 -27.38 -21.73 16.56
CA LEU A 283 -27.10 -21.94 17.99
C LEU A 283 -25.99 -22.97 18.22
N ARG A 284 -25.82 -23.96 17.33
CA ARG A 284 -24.71 -24.93 17.40
C ARG A 284 -23.36 -24.23 17.29
N VAL A 285 -23.15 -23.45 16.23
CA VAL A 285 -21.96 -22.61 15.99
C VAL A 285 -21.64 -21.70 17.19
N ALA A 286 -22.66 -21.09 17.78
CA ALA A 286 -22.49 -20.12 18.87
C ALA A 286 -22.24 -20.76 20.27
N THR A 287 -22.62 -22.02 20.49
CA THR A 287 -22.66 -22.61 21.85
C THR A 287 -21.99 -23.97 22.01
N ASN A 288 -21.73 -24.71 20.93
CA ASN A 288 -21.08 -26.02 21.00
C ASN A 288 -19.55 -25.85 21.13
N PRO A 289 -18.91 -26.25 22.25
CA PRO A 289 -17.47 -26.13 22.42
C PRO A 289 -16.67 -27.10 21.54
N ALA A 290 -17.32 -28.10 20.92
CA ALA A 290 -16.72 -29.08 20.01
C ALA A 290 -17.05 -28.81 18.53
N PHE A 291 -17.56 -27.62 18.18
CA PHE A 291 -17.81 -27.24 16.80
C PHE A 291 -16.49 -26.98 16.05
N ASP A 292 -16.27 -27.72 14.96
CA ASP A 292 -15.05 -27.73 14.14
C ASP A 292 -15.22 -27.04 12.77
N GLY A 293 -16.30 -26.28 12.57
CA GLY A 293 -16.52 -25.48 11.37
C GLY A 293 -17.25 -26.16 10.22
N ARG A 294 -17.70 -27.42 10.37
CA ARG A 294 -18.50 -28.14 9.37
C ARG A 294 -19.72 -27.36 8.93
N LEU A 295 -20.05 -27.48 7.64
CA LEU A 295 -21.25 -26.86 7.07
C LEU A 295 -22.54 -27.54 7.59
N THR A 296 -22.51 -28.81 8.01
CA THR A 296 -23.70 -29.52 8.52
C THR A 296 -24.26 -28.98 9.84
N ASP A 297 -23.46 -28.23 10.62
CA ASP A 297 -23.87 -27.61 11.89
C ASP A 297 -24.22 -26.10 11.79
N ILE A 298 -24.08 -25.50 10.59
CA ILE A 298 -24.39 -24.10 10.30
C ILE A 298 -25.84 -23.99 9.76
N ASP A 299 -26.54 -22.88 10.02
CA ASP A 299 -27.89 -22.63 9.48
C ASP A 299 -27.88 -22.34 7.95
N GLU A 300 -28.90 -22.81 7.23
CA GLU A 300 -28.97 -22.70 5.76
C GLU A 300 -29.05 -21.25 5.25
N ASP A 301 -29.76 -20.37 5.95
CA ASP A 301 -29.78 -18.94 5.62
C ASP A 301 -28.36 -18.35 5.69
N PHE A 302 -27.56 -18.73 6.70
CA PHE A 302 -26.18 -18.27 6.80
C PHE A 302 -25.32 -18.77 5.64
N LYS A 303 -25.46 -20.03 5.22
CA LYS A 303 -24.75 -20.57 4.05
C LYS A 303 -25.10 -19.82 2.77
N ARG A 304 -26.39 -19.52 2.53
CA ARG A 304 -26.84 -18.78 1.35
C ARG A 304 -26.25 -17.37 1.31
N GLU A 305 -26.34 -16.62 2.41
CA GLU A 305 -25.82 -15.24 2.43
C GLU A 305 -24.28 -15.21 2.42
N LEU A 306 -23.61 -16.20 3.03
CA LEU A 306 -22.16 -16.40 2.92
C LEU A 306 -21.73 -16.70 1.47
N PHE A 307 -22.52 -17.48 0.72
CA PHE A 307 -22.29 -17.75 -0.70
C PHE A 307 -22.28 -16.48 -1.55
N CYS A 308 -23.07 -15.47 -1.16
CA CYS A 308 -23.09 -14.15 -1.79
C CYS A 308 -21.96 -13.22 -1.28
N LEU A 309 -21.70 -13.22 0.03
CA LEU A 309 -20.72 -12.33 0.67
C LEU A 309 -19.30 -12.53 0.14
N VAL A 310 -18.84 -13.78 0.05
CA VAL A 310 -17.44 -14.08 -0.23
C VAL A 310 -17.02 -13.69 -1.66
N PRO A 311 -17.77 -14.02 -2.73
CA PRO A 311 -17.52 -13.49 -4.07
C PRO A 311 -17.67 -11.96 -4.16
N THR A 312 -18.56 -11.34 -3.37
CA THR A 312 -18.68 -9.86 -3.31
C THR A 312 -17.39 -9.20 -2.79
N LEU A 313 -16.61 -9.90 -1.97
CA LEU A 313 -15.31 -9.44 -1.47
C LEU A 313 -14.12 -9.85 -2.37
N LEU A 314 -14.17 -11.05 -2.97
CA LEU A 314 -12.98 -11.71 -3.53
C LEU A 314 -13.04 -12.13 -5.00
N ALA A 315 -14.19 -12.01 -5.69
CA ALA A 315 -14.25 -12.30 -7.12
C ALA A 315 -13.30 -11.38 -7.91
N PRO A 316 -12.63 -11.84 -8.98
CA PRO A 316 -11.58 -11.09 -9.69
C PRO A 316 -11.97 -9.67 -10.14
N GLU A 317 -13.25 -9.49 -10.51
CA GLU A 317 -13.87 -8.21 -10.87
C GLU A 317 -14.08 -7.25 -9.68
N ASN A 318 -14.25 -7.79 -8.46
CA ASN A 318 -14.50 -7.03 -7.24
C ASN A 318 -13.21 -6.61 -6.52
N LEU A 319 -12.09 -7.30 -6.76
CA LEU A 319 -10.79 -6.98 -6.17
C LEU A 319 -10.38 -5.52 -6.47
N VAL A 320 -9.79 -4.85 -5.48
CA VAL A 320 -9.30 -3.46 -5.60
C VAL A 320 -7.80 -3.44 -5.29
N VAL A 321 -6.97 -3.08 -6.28
CA VAL A 321 -5.52 -2.88 -6.07
C VAL A 321 -5.32 -1.75 -5.08
N LYS A 322 -4.39 -1.90 -4.13
CA LYS A 322 -4.10 -0.88 -3.13
C LYS A 322 -3.51 0.36 -3.80
N GLU A 323 -4.12 1.52 -3.55
CA GLU A 323 -3.66 2.81 -4.03
C GLU A 323 -3.44 3.78 -2.85
N ILE A 324 -2.43 4.64 -2.95
CA ILE A 324 -2.16 5.73 -2.00
C ILE A 324 -1.67 6.96 -2.79
N GLY A 325 -2.52 7.98 -2.90
CA GLY A 325 -2.22 9.22 -3.66
C GLY A 325 -2.05 8.95 -5.16
N GLY A 326 -3.07 8.36 -5.78
CA GLY A 326 -3.15 8.06 -7.22
C GLY A 326 -2.23 6.94 -7.72
N ALA A 327 -1.22 6.56 -6.95
CA ALA A 327 -0.29 5.49 -7.27
C ALA A 327 -0.80 4.15 -6.74
N LYS A 328 -0.79 3.12 -7.61
CA LYS A 328 -0.91 1.71 -7.22
C LYS A 328 0.33 1.25 -6.47
N LEU A 329 0.15 0.35 -5.50
CA LEU A 329 1.24 -0.26 -4.73
C LEU A 329 1.54 -1.67 -5.21
N THR A 330 2.83 -2.00 -5.32
CA THR A 330 3.30 -3.38 -5.41
C THR A 330 3.50 -4.02 -4.03
N CYS A 331 3.72 -5.33 -3.99
CA CYS A 331 4.11 -6.03 -2.76
C CYS A 331 5.39 -5.43 -2.12
N ARG A 332 6.38 -5.00 -2.92
CA ARG A 332 7.57 -4.30 -2.42
C ARG A 332 7.22 -2.98 -1.73
N ASP A 333 6.29 -2.21 -2.31
CA ASP A 333 5.95 -0.88 -1.78
C ASP A 333 5.19 -1.00 -0.46
N LEU A 334 4.28 -1.98 -0.36
CA LEU A 334 3.50 -2.26 0.85
C LEU A 334 4.37 -2.50 2.09
N LEU A 335 5.52 -3.18 1.93
CA LEU A 335 6.52 -3.35 2.99
C LEU A 335 7.04 -2.01 3.51
N HIS A 336 7.36 -1.06 2.62
CA HIS A 336 7.83 0.27 3.02
C HIS A 336 6.76 1.07 3.76
N TYR A 337 5.48 0.95 3.37
CA TYR A 337 4.36 1.53 4.11
C TYR A 337 4.18 0.91 5.50
N PHE A 338 4.24 -0.42 5.65
CA PHE A 338 4.24 -1.08 6.98
C PHE A 338 5.36 -0.55 7.88
N LYS A 339 6.61 -0.53 7.39
CA LYS A 339 7.78 -0.05 8.16
C LYS A 339 7.70 1.45 8.50
N ALA A 340 7.03 2.26 7.69
CA ALA A 340 6.80 3.67 7.98
C ALA A 340 5.68 3.88 9.00
N TYR A 341 4.52 3.23 8.83
CA TYR A 341 3.38 3.36 9.74
C TYR A 341 3.71 2.84 11.14
N MET A 342 4.40 1.70 11.27
CA MET A 342 4.78 1.15 12.57
C MET A 342 5.64 2.11 13.41
N LYS A 343 6.54 2.86 12.78
CA LYS A 343 7.41 3.84 13.47
C LYS A 343 6.64 5.02 14.08
N ILE A 344 5.47 5.36 13.56
CA ILE A 344 4.64 6.45 14.12
C ILE A 344 3.84 5.97 15.34
N TYR A 345 3.38 4.71 15.33
CA TYR A 345 2.59 4.11 16.42
C TYR A 345 3.44 3.52 17.56
N GLN A 346 4.77 3.53 17.41
CA GLN A 346 5.72 3.17 18.47
C GLN A 346 5.91 4.26 19.54
N GLY A 347 5.38 5.47 19.34
CA GLY A 347 5.35 6.51 20.37
C GLY A 347 4.25 6.30 21.42
N GLU A 348 4.39 6.89 22.61
CA GLU A 348 3.44 6.73 23.74
C GLU A 348 2.05 7.33 23.47
N GLU A 349 1.93 8.32 22.59
CA GLU A 349 0.67 8.97 22.22
C GLU A 349 0.09 8.40 20.90
N LEU A 350 -1.22 8.54 20.68
CA LEU A 350 -1.80 8.32 19.34
C LEU A 350 -1.22 9.36 18.36
N PRO A 351 -0.66 8.95 17.21
CA PRO A 351 0.10 9.85 16.36
C PRO A 351 -0.79 10.94 15.76
N HIS A 352 -0.39 12.20 15.95
CA HIS A 352 -1.13 13.34 15.42
C HIS A 352 -1.31 13.21 13.88
N PRO A 353 -2.49 13.50 13.32
CA PRO A 353 -2.79 13.31 11.88
C PRO A 353 -1.77 13.85 10.87
N LYS A 354 -1.06 14.95 11.20
CA LYS A 354 0.04 15.49 10.39
C LYS A 354 1.23 14.50 10.27
N SER A 355 1.56 13.79 11.34
CA SER A 355 2.65 12.80 11.37
C SER A 355 2.31 11.57 10.52
N MET A 356 1.05 11.11 10.58
CA MET A 356 0.54 10.05 9.70
C MET A 356 0.67 10.41 8.21
N LEU A 357 0.36 11.66 7.86
CA LEU A 357 0.49 12.15 6.49
C LEU A 357 1.96 12.26 6.07
N GLN A 358 2.82 12.84 6.91
CA GLN A 358 4.26 12.93 6.63
C GLN A 358 4.88 11.55 6.38
N ALA A 359 4.60 10.56 7.24
CA ALA A 359 5.10 9.20 7.07
C ALA A 359 4.54 8.51 5.81
N THR A 360 3.29 8.81 5.42
CA THR A 360 2.72 8.34 4.14
C THR A 360 3.50 8.90 2.95
N ALA A 361 3.91 10.17 3.00
CA ALA A 361 4.74 10.79 1.98
C ALA A 361 6.19 10.25 1.98
N GLU A 362 6.78 10.02 3.16
CA GLU A 362 8.11 9.39 3.28
C GLU A 362 8.11 7.96 2.72
N ALA A 363 7.10 7.15 3.06
CA ALA A 363 6.91 5.80 2.52
C ALA A 363 6.79 5.78 1.00
N ASN A 364 5.98 6.68 0.42
CA ASN A 364 5.82 6.81 -1.03
C ASN A 364 7.17 7.12 -1.73
N ASN A 365 7.93 8.07 -1.18
CA ASN A 365 9.25 8.39 -1.72
C ASN A 365 10.26 7.23 -1.57
N LEU A 366 10.23 6.49 -0.46
CA LEU A 366 11.08 5.31 -0.26
C LEU A 366 10.72 4.17 -1.23
N ALA A 367 9.43 3.90 -1.43
CA ALA A 367 8.93 2.95 -2.41
C ALA A 367 9.38 3.31 -3.84
N ALA A 368 9.17 4.56 -4.26
CA ALA A 368 9.62 5.05 -5.57
C ALA A 368 11.14 4.91 -5.78
N VAL A 369 11.95 5.19 -4.76
CA VAL A 369 13.41 4.99 -4.80
C VAL A 369 13.79 3.50 -4.86
N ALA A 370 13.10 2.64 -4.12
CA ALA A 370 13.32 1.20 -4.14
C ALA A 370 12.97 0.58 -5.50
N GLY A 371 11.83 0.94 -6.08
CA GLY A 371 11.42 0.53 -7.43
C GLY A 371 12.39 1.00 -8.51
N ALA A 372 12.79 2.28 -8.49
CA ALA A 372 13.79 2.82 -9.43
C ALA A 372 15.14 2.11 -9.33
N ARG A 373 15.60 1.79 -8.10
CA ARG A 373 16.82 1.02 -7.86
C ARG A 373 16.70 -0.42 -8.37
N ALA A 374 15.58 -1.09 -8.12
CA ALA A 374 15.33 -2.46 -8.59
C ALA A 374 15.33 -2.53 -10.12
N LEU A 375 14.66 -1.59 -10.80
CA LEU A 375 14.65 -1.49 -12.27
C LEU A 375 16.07 -1.26 -12.84
N TYR A 376 16.87 -0.40 -12.21
CA TYR A 376 18.27 -0.18 -12.61
C TYR A 376 19.11 -1.46 -12.46
N THR A 377 19.08 -2.10 -11.29
CA THR A 377 19.83 -3.35 -11.05
C THR A 377 19.43 -4.44 -12.05
N LYS A 378 18.13 -4.70 -12.21
CA LYS A 378 17.56 -5.70 -13.14
C LYS A 378 18.00 -5.43 -14.59
N SER A 379 18.05 -4.15 -14.99
CA SER A 379 18.53 -3.74 -16.31
C SER A 379 20.05 -3.94 -16.48
N MET A 380 20.84 -3.63 -15.46
CA MET A 380 22.30 -3.81 -15.47
C MET A 380 22.70 -5.29 -15.46
N GLU A 381 21.96 -6.14 -14.73
CA GLU A 381 22.14 -7.59 -14.73
C GLU A 381 21.76 -8.22 -16.07
N GLN A 382 20.66 -7.77 -16.70
CA GLN A 382 20.29 -8.19 -18.05
C GLN A 382 21.33 -7.72 -19.09
N TRP A 383 21.85 -6.50 -18.98
CA TRP A 383 22.93 -6.01 -19.84
C TRP A 383 24.22 -6.83 -19.64
N TYR A 384 24.64 -7.07 -18.40
CA TYR A 384 25.82 -7.86 -18.07
C TYR A 384 25.69 -9.30 -18.57
N THR A 385 24.57 -9.97 -18.32
CA THR A 385 24.35 -11.34 -18.79
C THR A 385 24.23 -11.44 -20.32
N SER A 386 23.60 -10.47 -20.99
CA SER A 386 23.44 -10.49 -22.45
C SER A 386 24.69 -10.05 -23.22
N VAL A 387 25.53 -9.17 -22.67
CA VAL A 387 26.74 -8.64 -23.32
C VAL A 387 28.01 -9.39 -22.89
N TRP A 388 28.24 -9.56 -21.58
CA TRP A 388 29.43 -10.24 -21.07
C TRP A 388 29.28 -11.76 -21.10
N ARG A 389 28.20 -12.33 -20.58
CA ARG A 389 28.07 -13.80 -20.44
C ARG A 389 27.89 -14.53 -21.77
N ARG A 390 27.25 -13.90 -22.77
CA ARG A 390 27.16 -14.42 -24.15
C ARG A 390 28.41 -14.21 -25.00
N ARG A 391 29.41 -13.47 -24.51
CA ARG A 391 30.73 -13.37 -25.15
C ARG A 391 31.81 -13.94 -24.24
N PRO A 392 32.06 -15.27 -24.27
CA PRO A 392 33.37 -15.81 -23.93
C PRO A 392 34.39 -15.37 -24.99
N VAL A 393 34.72 -14.07 -25.01
CA VAL A 393 35.90 -13.57 -25.71
C VAL A 393 37.07 -14.31 -25.11
N LYS A 394 37.77 -15.14 -25.88
CA LYS A 394 39.08 -15.65 -25.48
C LYS A 394 40.00 -14.45 -25.37
N LYS A 395 40.13 -13.94 -24.15
CA LYS A 395 40.93 -12.78 -23.74
C LYS A 395 42.42 -13.07 -23.94
N MET A 396 42.88 -12.98 -25.18
CA MET A 396 44.30 -12.99 -25.52
C MET A 396 44.94 -11.70 -24.98
N GLY A 397 46.03 -11.84 -24.22
CA GLY A 397 46.69 -10.72 -23.54
C GLY A 397 46.80 -10.84 -22.02
N GLY A 398 46.20 -11.87 -21.41
CA GLY A 398 46.31 -12.14 -19.97
C GLY A 398 45.42 -11.23 -19.10
N GLU A 399 45.47 -11.45 -17.78
CA GLU A 399 44.57 -10.79 -16.83
C GLU A 399 44.85 -9.30 -16.69
N GLU A 400 46.12 -8.86 -16.76
CA GLU A 400 46.51 -7.45 -16.65
C GLU A 400 45.88 -6.57 -17.75
N LEU A 401 45.84 -7.06 -18.99
CA LEU A 401 45.19 -6.34 -20.09
C LEU A 401 43.67 -6.23 -19.87
N CYS A 402 43.07 -7.30 -19.36
CA CYS A 402 41.64 -7.33 -19.04
C CYS A 402 41.28 -6.37 -17.92
N ARG A 403 42.14 -6.30 -16.90
CA ARG A 403 41.99 -5.41 -15.75
C ARG A 403 42.00 -3.94 -16.19
N ARG A 404 42.93 -3.53 -17.06
CA ARG A 404 42.94 -2.16 -17.60
C ARG A 404 41.64 -1.77 -18.31
N TYR A 405 41.09 -2.66 -19.14
CA TYR A 405 39.82 -2.41 -19.83
C TYR A 405 38.61 -2.42 -18.87
N GLN A 406 38.69 -3.12 -17.74
CA GLN A 406 37.67 -3.07 -16.69
C GLN A 406 37.77 -1.75 -15.90
N GLU A 407 38.97 -1.38 -15.43
CA GLU A 407 39.24 -0.10 -14.75
C GLU A 407 38.83 1.10 -15.63
N GLN A 408 39.03 1.00 -16.95
CA GLN A 408 38.56 2.01 -17.91
C GLN A 408 37.02 2.05 -18.05
N LEU A 409 36.34 0.90 -18.08
CA LEU A 409 34.87 0.84 -18.15
C LEU A 409 34.22 1.37 -16.87
N GLU A 410 34.79 1.06 -15.71
CA GLU A 410 34.35 1.56 -14.41
C GLU A 410 34.50 3.11 -14.36
N ALA A 411 35.61 3.65 -14.85
CA ALA A 411 35.81 5.11 -14.97
C ALA A 411 34.84 5.78 -15.97
N GLU A 412 34.49 5.14 -17.08
CA GLU A 412 33.49 5.66 -18.04
C GLU A 412 32.07 5.63 -17.44
N LEU A 413 31.72 4.61 -16.64
CA LEU A 413 30.46 4.54 -15.90
C LEU A 413 30.36 5.64 -14.84
N ASP A 414 31.42 5.87 -14.05
CA ASP A 414 31.46 6.95 -13.05
C ASP A 414 31.34 8.35 -13.68
N LEU A 415 32.00 8.59 -14.82
CA LEU A 415 31.86 9.82 -15.60
C LEU A 415 30.42 10.01 -16.11
N SER A 416 29.78 8.94 -16.54
CA SER A 416 28.37 8.96 -16.97
C SER A 416 27.43 9.25 -15.80
N HIS A 417 27.62 8.57 -14.66
CA HIS A 417 26.83 8.79 -13.44
C HIS A 417 26.98 10.24 -12.92
N ALA A 418 28.20 10.77 -12.86
CA ALA A 418 28.46 12.15 -12.48
C ALA A 418 27.82 13.18 -13.45
N SER A 419 27.64 12.81 -14.72
CA SER A 419 26.94 13.63 -15.71
C SER A 419 25.42 13.58 -15.52
N TYR A 420 24.85 12.41 -15.24
CA TYR A 420 23.42 12.27 -14.91
C TYR A 420 23.06 12.95 -13.58
N SER A 421 23.94 12.93 -12.57
CA SER A 421 23.76 13.70 -11.33
C SER A 421 23.62 15.19 -11.61
N LYS A 422 24.51 15.77 -12.43
CA LYS A 422 24.45 17.19 -12.83
C LYS A 422 23.18 17.53 -13.62
N LEU A 423 22.67 16.60 -14.44
CA LEU A 423 21.39 16.77 -15.13
C LEU A 423 20.20 16.70 -14.17
N ASN A 424 20.29 15.94 -13.08
CA ASN A 424 19.29 15.90 -12.03
C ASN A 424 19.30 17.17 -11.17
N ASP A 425 20.49 17.68 -10.81
CA ASP A 425 20.65 19.01 -10.21
C ASP A 425 20.11 20.12 -11.14
N GLY A 426 20.24 19.93 -12.46
CA GLY A 426 19.63 20.77 -13.49
C GLY A 426 18.09 20.83 -13.44
N LYS A 427 17.40 19.81 -12.91
CA LYS A 427 15.94 19.90 -12.68
C LYS A 427 15.59 20.83 -11.51
N ASN A 428 16.56 21.18 -10.67
CA ASN A 428 16.40 22.10 -9.53
C ASN A 428 16.54 23.59 -9.93
N ILE A 429 16.67 23.90 -11.22
CA ILE A 429 16.86 25.28 -11.76
C ILE A 429 15.78 26.27 -11.29
N PHE A 430 14.54 25.83 -11.01
CA PHE A 430 13.51 26.71 -10.45
C PHE A 430 13.92 27.36 -9.12
N ARG A 431 14.75 26.70 -8.30
CA ARG A 431 15.33 27.31 -7.09
C ARG A 431 16.46 28.30 -7.41
N ALA A 432 17.24 28.04 -8.46
CA ALA A 432 18.31 28.93 -8.92
C ALA A 432 17.79 30.23 -9.57
N VAL A 433 16.59 30.21 -10.16
CA VAL A 433 15.96 31.38 -10.79
C VAL A 433 15.18 32.25 -9.79
N ARG A 434 14.69 31.68 -8.67
CA ARG A 434 13.88 32.42 -7.66
C ARG A 434 14.64 33.62 -7.08
N THR A 435 15.88 33.46 -6.61
CA THR A 435 16.67 34.53 -5.99
C THR A 435 16.98 35.73 -6.91
N PRO A 436 17.49 35.56 -8.13
CA PRO A 436 17.71 36.70 -9.03
C PRO A 436 16.39 37.36 -9.44
N ALA A 437 15.32 36.58 -9.65
CA ALA A 437 13.99 37.14 -9.96
C ALA A 437 13.43 38.00 -8.80
N THR A 438 13.57 37.59 -7.54
CA THR A 438 13.11 38.38 -6.39
C THR A 438 13.86 39.71 -6.27
N LEU A 439 15.18 39.70 -6.48
CA LEU A 439 16.02 40.89 -6.32
C LEU A 439 15.82 41.88 -7.47
N LEU A 440 15.65 41.40 -8.71
CA LEU A 440 15.30 42.24 -9.86
C LEU A 440 13.88 42.83 -9.71
N GLY A 441 12.91 42.05 -9.24
CA GLY A 441 11.56 42.53 -8.94
C GLY A 441 11.54 43.62 -7.86
N LEU A 442 12.33 43.45 -6.79
CA LEU A 442 12.50 44.46 -5.74
C LEU A 442 13.14 45.74 -6.26
N VAL A 443 14.20 45.63 -7.07
CA VAL A 443 14.85 46.79 -7.74
C VAL A 443 13.84 47.56 -8.60
N PHE A 444 13.04 46.87 -9.40
CA PHE A 444 11.99 47.49 -10.24
C PHE A 444 10.92 48.20 -9.40
N LEU A 445 10.44 47.55 -8.33
CA LEU A 445 9.42 48.12 -7.44
C LEU A 445 9.93 49.35 -6.69
N CYS A 446 11.17 49.31 -6.17
CA CYS A 446 11.81 50.48 -5.55
C CYS A 446 12.04 51.62 -6.56
N TYR A 447 12.38 51.33 -7.81
CA TYR A 447 12.51 52.34 -8.87
C TYR A 447 11.17 53.02 -9.18
N ALA A 448 10.10 52.24 -9.37
CA ALA A 448 8.75 52.77 -9.60
C ALA A 448 8.24 53.61 -8.42
N ALA A 449 8.47 53.16 -7.18
CA ALA A 449 8.14 53.90 -5.97
C ALA A 449 8.94 55.22 -5.85
N SER A 450 10.21 55.24 -6.26
CA SER A 450 11.01 56.47 -6.28
C SER A 450 10.48 57.47 -7.32
N LEU A 451 10.09 57.00 -8.51
CA LEU A 451 9.45 57.84 -9.53
C LEU A 451 8.17 58.51 -8.99
N PHE A 452 7.28 57.72 -8.39
CA PHE A 452 6.00 58.21 -7.85
C PHE A 452 6.19 59.18 -6.67
N THR A 453 7.07 58.85 -5.72
CA THR A 453 7.34 59.72 -4.56
C THR A 453 8.14 60.98 -4.93
N GLY A 454 8.97 60.92 -5.99
CA GLY A 454 9.61 62.08 -6.61
C GLY A 454 8.60 63.04 -7.26
N LEU A 455 7.61 62.52 -7.98
CA LEU A 455 6.51 63.31 -8.56
C LEU A 455 5.67 64.01 -7.48
N LEU A 456 5.46 63.37 -6.32
CA LEU A 456 4.80 63.96 -5.15
C LEU A 456 5.70 64.92 -4.34
N GLY A 457 6.94 65.18 -4.78
CA GLY A 457 7.89 66.05 -4.09
C GLY A 457 8.48 65.50 -2.78
N ALA A 458 8.18 64.24 -2.43
CA ALA A 458 8.60 63.58 -1.19
C ALA A 458 10.07 63.09 -1.24
N ARG A 459 11.00 64.02 -1.43
CA ARG A 459 12.43 63.76 -1.69
C ARG A 459 13.10 62.80 -0.69
N TRP A 460 12.72 62.87 0.59
CA TRP A 460 13.24 61.97 1.63
C TRP A 460 12.88 60.50 1.36
N LEU A 461 11.65 60.25 0.92
CA LEU A 461 11.11 58.91 0.66
C LEU A 461 11.70 58.33 -0.63
N ALA A 462 11.81 59.13 -1.69
CA ALA A 462 12.51 58.75 -2.93
C ALA A 462 13.99 58.39 -2.65
N SER A 463 14.67 59.12 -1.78
CA SER A 463 16.05 58.81 -1.35
C SER A 463 16.15 57.45 -0.65
N MET A 464 15.20 57.11 0.23
CA MET A 464 15.14 55.79 0.86
C MET A 464 14.87 54.67 -0.16
N CYS A 465 14.01 54.89 -1.15
CA CYS A 465 13.79 53.94 -2.25
C CYS A 465 15.07 53.70 -3.07
N HIS A 466 15.85 54.75 -3.36
CA HIS A 466 17.15 54.60 -4.03
C HIS A 466 18.20 53.85 -3.18
N LEU A 467 18.23 54.07 -1.86
CA LEU A 467 19.12 53.33 -0.96
C LEU A 467 18.79 51.84 -0.94
N LEU A 468 17.50 51.48 -0.80
CA LEU A 468 17.03 50.09 -0.84
C LEU A 468 17.32 49.42 -2.19
N MET A 469 17.10 50.13 -3.30
CA MET A 469 17.46 49.68 -4.65
C MET A 469 18.95 49.40 -4.79
N GLY A 470 19.81 50.25 -4.22
CA GLY A 470 21.26 50.05 -4.18
C GLY A 470 21.67 48.80 -3.38
N VAL A 471 21.08 48.58 -2.21
CA VAL A 471 21.33 47.37 -1.39
C VAL A 471 20.89 46.10 -2.13
N ALA A 472 19.71 46.12 -2.77
CA ALA A 472 19.22 44.98 -3.56
C ALA A 472 20.12 44.66 -4.77
N LEU A 473 20.66 45.69 -5.44
CA LEU A 473 21.59 45.53 -6.56
C LEU A 473 22.96 45.00 -6.11
N VAL A 474 23.49 45.47 -4.98
CA VAL A 474 24.73 44.91 -4.38
C VAL A 474 24.52 43.46 -3.94
N ALA A 475 23.36 43.11 -3.36
CA ALA A 475 23.03 41.74 -3.03
C ALA A 475 22.95 40.83 -4.27
N LEU A 476 22.37 41.31 -5.38
CA LEU A 476 22.30 40.58 -6.64
C LEU A 476 23.69 40.33 -7.26
N LEU A 477 24.56 41.36 -7.27
CA LEU A 477 25.94 41.24 -7.75
C LEU A 477 26.78 40.30 -6.87
N THR A 478 26.60 40.37 -5.54
CA THR A 478 27.26 39.48 -4.58
C THR A 478 26.82 38.03 -4.75
N TRP A 479 25.51 37.80 -4.92
CA TRP A 479 24.96 36.47 -5.22
C TRP A 479 25.54 35.91 -6.51
N LEU A 480 25.54 36.70 -7.60
CA LEU A 480 26.12 36.32 -8.88
C LEU A 480 27.62 35.97 -8.76
N TYR A 481 28.39 36.74 -7.98
CA TYR A 481 29.79 36.42 -7.69
C TYR A 481 29.94 35.07 -6.98
N THR A 482 29.19 34.82 -5.89
CA THR A 482 29.27 33.53 -5.16
C THR A 482 28.88 32.32 -6.02
N ARG A 483 28.00 32.52 -7.02
CA ARG A 483 27.59 31.49 -7.98
C ARG A 483 28.62 31.29 -9.11
N TYR A 484 29.41 32.31 -9.44
CA TYR A 484 30.42 32.25 -10.51
C TYR A 484 31.81 31.79 -10.01
N SER A 485 32.33 32.32 -8.90
CA SER A 485 33.62 31.88 -8.34
C SER A 485 33.51 30.62 -7.47
N GLY A 486 32.31 30.35 -6.92
CA GLY A 486 32.07 29.24 -6.00
C GLY A 486 32.63 29.45 -4.58
N GLU A 487 33.26 30.59 -4.31
CA GLU A 487 33.71 31.04 -2.99
C GLU A 487 32.58 31.70 -2.19
N LEU A 488 32.81 31.96 -0.90
CA LEU A 488 31.89 32.70 0.00
C LEU A 488 30.44 32.15 0.02
N ARG A 489 30.26 30.86 -0.28
CA ARG A 489 28.98 30.12 -0.25
C ARG A 489 28.04 30.43 0.93
N PRO A 490 28.47 30.53 2.21
CA PRO A 490 27.56 30.90 3.30
C PRO A 490 26.85 32.25 3.08
N LEU A 491 27.51 33.21 2.42
CA LEU A 491 26.95 34.53 2.12
C LEU A 491 25.87 34.44 1.03
N GLY A 492 26.09 33.60 0.01
CA GLY A 492 25.07 33.25 -0.99
C GLY A 492 23.84 32.58 -0.36
N HIS A 493 24.04 31.65 0.59
CA HIS A 493 22.93 31.01 1.32
C HIS A 493 22.13 31.97 2.21
N VAL A 494 22.76 33.01 2.78
CA VAL A 494 22.03 34.06 3.50
C VAL A 494 21.16 34.88 2.54
N ILE A 495 21.68 35.24 1.36
CA ILE A 495 20.91 35.95 0.34
C ILE A 495 19.73 35.10 -0.17
N ASP A 496 19.94 33.81 -0.43
CA ASP A 496 18.89 32.87 -0.83
C ASP A 496 17.76 32.76 0.23
N ARG A 497 18.09 32.77 1.53
CA ARG A 497 17.11 32.77 2.62
C ARG A 497 16.29 34.07 2.70
N VAL A 498 16.95 35.23 2.56
CA VAL A 498 16.27 36.55 2.58
C VAL A 498 15.35 36.69 1.36
N ALA A 499 15.82 36.27 0.18
CA ALA A 499 15.03 36.23 -1.05
C ALA A 499 13.79 35.31 -0.93
N ALA A 500 13.93 34.14 -0.29
CA ALA A 500 12.81 33.24 -0.06
C ALA A 500 11.72 33.88 0.81
N ALA A 501 12.10 34.49 1.94
CA ALA A 501 11.17 35.17 2.84
C ALA A 501 10.46 36.37 2.19
N LEU A 502 11.18 37.18 1.40
CA LEU A 502 10.61 38.30 0.65
C LEU A 502 9.59 37.82 -0.40
N TRP A 503 9.87 36.71 -1.10
CA TRP A 503 8.94 36.13 -2.07
C TRP A 503 7.62 35.68 -1.42
N GLU A 504 7.70 35.07 -0.25
CA GLU A 504 6.52 34.61 0.50
C GLU A 504 5.69 35.77 1.04
N GLN A 505 6.33 36.85 1.52
CA GLN A 505 5.62 38.09 1.90
C GLN A 505 4.94 38.77 0.70
N VAL A 506 5.58 38.80 -0.48
CA VAL A 506 4.99 39.36 -1.71
C VAL A 506 3.80 38.54 -2.19
N LEU A 507 3.88 37.20 -2.14
CA LEU A 507 2.76 36.32 -2.47
C LEU A 507 1.58 36.51 -1.50
N LEU A 508 1.84 36.57 -0.19
CA LEU A 508 0.81 36.81 0.82
C LEU A 508 0.13 38.19 0.63
N ALA A 509 0.90 39.24 0.34
CA ALA A 509 0.37 40.56 0.05
C ALA A 509 -0.47 40.57 -1.24
N GLY A 510 -0.02 39.90 -2.30
CA GLY A 510 -0.75 39.76 -3.56
C GLY A 510 -2.08 39.02 -3.39
N LEU A 511 -2.09 37.94 -2.61
CA LEU A 511 -3.32 37.19 -2.25
C LEU A 511 -4.28 38.04 -1.40
N TRP A 512 -3.77 38.88 -0.51
CA TRP A 512 -4.58 39.77 0.32
C TRP A 512 -5.24 40.89 -0.51
N VAL A 513 -4.48 41.50 -1.43
CA VAL A 513 -4.99 42.49 -2.40
C VAL A 513 -5.97 41.87 -3.38
N SER A 514 -5.73 40.64 -3.84
CA SER A 514 -6.67 39.90 -4.68
C SER A 514 -7.99 39.62 -3.95
N ARG A 515 -7.95 39.31 -2.64
CA ARG A 515 -9.16 39.12 -1.82
C ARG A 515 -9.90 40.41 -1.53
N SER A 516 -9.21 41.53 -1.29
CA SER A 516 -9.89 42.82 -1.06
C SER A 516 -10.52 43.41 -2.32
N LEU A 517 -9.87 43.28 -3.48
CA LEU A 517 -10.45 43.66 -4.78
C LEU A 517 -11.65 42.78 -5.16
N GLY A 518 -11.59 41.47 -4.86
CA GLY A 518 -12.72 40.55 -5.07
C GLY A 518 -13.96 40.85 -4.20
N ALA A 519 -13.79 41.57 -3.08
CA ALA A 519 -14.89 42.00 -2.21
C ALA A 519 -15.50 43.36 -2.60
N GLY A 520 -15.02 44.00 -3.68
CA GLY A 520 -15.50 45.30 -4.16
C GLY A 520 -16.53 45.26 -5.30
N PHE A 521 -17.01 44.07 -5.68
CA PHE A 521 -17.91 43.86 -6.83
C PHE A 521 -19.08 42.91 -6.50
N THR A 522 -19.91 43.32 -5.53
CA THR A 522 -21.27 42.80 -5.28
C THR A 522 -22.19 43.95 -4.89
#